data_AF-A0A245ZSD3-F1
#
_entry.id   AF-A0A245ZSD3-F1
#
_cell.length_a   1.000
_cell.length_b   1.000
_cell.length_c   1.000
_cell.angle_alpha   90.00
_cell.angle_beta   90.00
_cell.angle_gamma   90.00
#
_symmetry.space_group_name_H-M   'P 1'
#
loop_
_entity.id
_entity.type
_entity.pdbx_description
1 polymer ?
#
loop_
_entity_poly.entity_id
_entity_poly.type
_entity_poly.pdbx_seq_one_letter_code
_entity_poly.pdbx_strand_id
1 'polypeptide(L)'
;MRILAAAALLLASTAAHAQDPAHDFSCANVRPSLPAEFAAWAAQAPVVAGTEAGGGATIQPGAAIRVSLHPASHLKLNPAPRMVGPHGGTLTIAVTAPGTYRLALGGPYSVDLIRNGRVTRSSAPSPGPRCSSIRKTMDFVLSPGHYTVQLSGSEAENVVLLAVKVS
;
A
#
# COMPACT_ATOMS: atom_id res chain seq x y z
N MET A 1 29.94 35.76 46.74
CA MET A 1 29.61 34.33 46.67
C MET A 1 28.49 34.14 45.65
N ARG A 2 28.73 33.28 44.63
CA ARG A 2 27.79 32.71 43.65
C ARG A 2 27.39 33.55 42.42
N ILE A 3 28.19 33.42 41.37
CA ILE A 3 27.71 33.50 39.98
C ILE A 3 27.49 32.04 39.53
N LEU A 4 26.24 31.64 39.30
CA LEU A 4 25.89 30.35 38.69
C LEU A 4 25.42 30.63 37.27
N ALA A 5 26.29 30.36 36.30
CA ALA A 5 25.96 30.37 34.88
C ALA A 5 25.19 29.08 34.55
N ALA A 6 23.95 29.22 34.06
CA ALA A 6 23.15 28.12 33.55
C ALA A 6 23.47 27.91 32.06
N ALA A 7 24.15 26.80 31.74
CA ALA A 7 24.38 26.38 30.36
C ALA A 7 23.13 25.67 29.82
N ALA A 8 22.43 26.29 28.87
CA ALA A 8 21.31 25.68 28.16
C ALA A 8 21.85 24.79 27.02
N LEU A 9 21.74 23.46 27.19
CA LEU A 9 21.98 22.50 26.12
C LEU A 9 20.78 22.50 25.16
N LEU A 10 20.95 23.05 23.96
CA LEU A 10 20.01 22.93 22.85
C LEU A 10 20.13 21.53 22.23
N LEU A 11 19.17 20.65 22.53
CA LEU A 11 19.00 19.38 21.83
C LEU A 11 18.39 19.65 20.45
N ALA A 12 19.23 19.68 19.40
CA ALA A 12 18.77 19.70 18.03
C ALA A 12 18.19 18.33 17.65
N SER A 13 16.86 18.25 17.54
CA SER A 13 16.18 17.07 16.98
C SER A 13 16.44 17.02 15.48
N THR A 14 17.28 16.10 15.03
CA THR A 14 17.40 15.80 13.60
C THR A 14 16.12 15.11 13.13
N ALA A 15 15.30 15.82 12.35
CA ALA A 15 14.21 15.22 11.61
C ALA A 15 14.80 14.22 10.62
N ALA A 16 14.64 12.92 10.89
CA ALA A 16 14.97 11.88 9.95
C ALA A 16 13.98 11.96 8.77
N HIS A 17 14.39 12.64 7.71
CA HIS A 17 13.67 12.58 6.43
C HIS A 17 13.76 11.14 5.91
N ALA A 18 12.65 10.42 5.99
CA ALA A 18 12.51 9.14 5.31
C ALA A 18 12.68 9.39 3.80
N GLN A 19 13.84 9.03 3.26
CA GLN A 19 14.10 9.07 1.82
C GLN A 19 13.03 8.22 1.14
N ASP A 20 12.22 8.83 0.27
CA ASP A 20 11.25 8.09 -0.52
C ASP A 20 12.04 7.28 -1.57
N PRO A 21 12.09 5.94 -1.48
CA PRO A 21 12.92 5.11 -2.36
C PRO A 21 12.54 5.24 -3.84
N ALA A 22 11.38 5.83 -4.15
CA ALA A 22 10.96 6.18 -5.50
C ALA A 22 11.82 7.26 -6.18
N HIS A 23 12.64 8.02 -5.43
CA HIS A 23 13.49 9.09 -5.94
C HIS A 23 15.00 8.87 -5.68
N ASP A 24 15.43 7.61 -5.58
CA ASP A 24 16.86 7.27 -5.56
C ASP A 24 17.46 7.49 -6.95
N PHE A 25 18.21 8.58 -7.14
CA PHE A 25 18.86 8.89 -8.42
C PHE A 25 19.83 7.79 -8.89
N SER A 26 20.32 6.93 -7.99
CA SER A 26 21.13 5.76 -8.39
C SER A 26 20.33 4.74 -9.21
N CYS A 27 18.99 4.80 -9.14
CA CYS A 27 18.09 3.93 -9.89
C CYS A 27 17.66 4.52 -11.25
N ALA A 28 18.07 5.74 -11.62
CA ALA A 28 17.57 6.44 -12.81
C ALA A 28 17.75 5.66 -14.12
N ASN A 29 18.82 4.86 -14.24
CA ASN A 29 19.11 4.04 -15.42
C ASN A 29 19.06 2.52 -15.14
N VAL A 30 18.58 2.13 -13.96
CA VAL A 30 18.50 0.72 -13.56
C VAL A 30 17.15 0.16 -14.01
N ARG A 31 17.19 -0.91 -14.79
CA ARG A 31 16.01 -1.75 -15.03
C ARG A 31 16.13 -2.97 -14.12
N PRO A 32 15.49 -2.97 -12.92
CA PRO A 32 15.63 -4.10 -12.02
C PRO A 32 15.02 -5.35 -12.66
N SER A 33 15.73 -6.47 -12.55
CA SER A 33 15.07 -7.76 -12.71
C SER A 33 14.19 -7.96 -11.49
N LEU A 34 12.87 -7.96 -11.70
CA LEU A 34 11.93 -8.21 -10.61
C LEU A 34 11.90 -9.71 -10.30
N PRO A 35 11.84 -10.09 -9.02
CA PRO A 35 11.49 -11.45 -8.61
C PRO A 35 10.23 -11.95 -9.34
N ALA A 36 10.15 -13.26 -9.59
CA ALA A 36 9.11 -13.87 -10.43
C ALA A 36 7.69 -13.54 -9.93
N GLU A 37 7.49 -13.44 -8.62
CA GLU A 37 6.21 -13.06 -8.01
C GLU A 37 5.74 -11.65 -8.39
N PHE A 38 6.63 -10.79 -8.87
CA PHE A 38 6.33 -9.42 -9.32
C PHE A 38 6.47 -9.25 -10.84
N ALA A 39 6.60 -10.33 -11.61
CA ALA A 39 6.74 -10.25 -13.07
C ALA A 39 5.58 -9.49 -13.74
N ALA A 40 4.36 -9.59 -13.19
CA ALA A 40 3.19 -8.89 -13.68
C ALA A 40 3.18 -7.37 -13.38
N TRP A 41 4.10 -6.86 -12.55
CA TRP A 41 4.09 -5.47 -12.07
C TRP A 41 4.15 -4.42 -13.18
N ALA A 42 4.84 -4.72 -14.29
CA ALA A 42 4.94 -3.81 -15.43
C ALA A 42 3.63 -3.66 -16.21
N ALA A 43 2.76 -4.68 -16.18
CA ALA A 43 1.49 -4.71 -16.91
C ALA A 43 0.34 -4.23 -16.02
N GLN A 44 0.21 -2.92 -15.85
CA GLN A 44 -0.74 -2.30 -14.92
C GLN A 44 -2.05 -1.97 -15.62
N ALA A 45 -3.01 -2.90 -15.59
CA ALA A 45 -4.32 -2.68 -16.18
C ALA A 45 -5.09 -1.57 -15.43
N PRO A 46 -5.69 -0.59 -16.13
CA PRO A 46 -6.46 0.46 -15.47
C PRO A 46 -7.77 -0.12 -14.90
N VAL A 47 -8.10 0.27 -13.67
CA VAL A 47 -9.38 -0.04 -13.02
C VAL A 47 -9.88 1.17 -12.24
N VAL A 48 -11.16 1.18 -11.91
CA VAL A 48 -11.78 2.23 -11.08
C VAL A 48 -12.19 1.63 -9.74
N ALA A 49 -11.85 2.32 -8.64
CA ALA A 49 -12.29 1.94 -7.31
C ALA A 49 -13.78 2.23 -7.09
N GLY A 50 -14.40 1.53 -6.15
CA GLY A 50 -15.68 1.88 -5.58
C GLY A 50 -15.54 2.90 -4.47
N THR A 51 -16.67 3.46 -4.03
CA THR A 51 -16.74 4.36 -2.87
C THR A 51 -17.16 3.66 -1.57
N GLU A 52 -17.64 2.41 -1.66
CA GLU A 52 -18.08 1.60 -0.53
C GLU A 52 -17.82 0.10 -0.79
N ALA A 53 -17.93 -0.74 0.25
CA ALA A 53 -17.68 -2.18 0.12
C ALA A 53 -18.59 -2.82 -0.93
N GLY A 54 -18.04 -3.72 -1.76
CA GLY A 54 -18.75 -4.33 -2.89
C GLY A 54 -18.79 -3.48 -4.17
N GLY A 55 -18.38 -2.20 -4.10
CA GLY A 55 -18.18 -1.35 -5.28
C GLY A 55 -16.80 -1.53 -5.92
N GLY A 56 -16.65 -0.97 -7.13
CA GLY A 56 -15.40 -0.96 -7.88
C GLY A 56 -15.12 -2.27 -8.62
N ALA A 57 -13.88 -2.39 -9.12
CA ALA A 57 -13.46 -3.58 -9.85
C ALA A 57 -13.30 -4.81 -8.93
N THR A 58 -13.62 -5.99 -9.47
CA THR A 58 -13.17 -7.26 -8.92
C THR A 58 -11.85 -7.65 -9.57
N ILE A 59 -10.84 -7.95 -8.75
CA ILE A 59 -9.48 -8.25 -9.18
C ILE A 59 -9.15 -9.70 -8.85
N GLN A 60 -8.33 -10.31 -9.70
CA GLN A 60 -7.76 -11.63 -9.45
C GLN A 60 -6.29 -11.50 -9.03
N PRO A 61 -5.81 -12.35 -8.12
CA PRO A 61 -4.38 -12.47 -7.86
C PRO A 61 -3.59 -12.77 -9.14
N GLY A 62 -2.40 -12.18 -9.27
CA GLY A 62 -1.48 -12.39 -10.40
C GLY A 62 -1.44 -11.28 -11.44
N ALA A 63 -2.31 -10.26 -11.34
CA ALA A 63 -2.31 -9.11 -12.24
C ALA A 63 -2.06 -7.81 -11.47
N ALA A 64 -1.19 -6.94 -12.01
CA ALA A 64 -1.01 -5.61 -11.49
C ALA A 64 -2.09 -4.68 -12.06
N ILE A 65 -2.55 -3.75 -11.24
CA ILE A 65 -3.61 -2.81 -11.60
C ILE A 65 -3.21 -1.40 -11.23
N ARG A 66 -3.58 -0.44 -12.08
CA ARG A 66 -3.57 0.99 -11.77
C ARG A 66 -4.99 1.40 -11.40
N VAL A 67 -5.19 1.70 -10.13
CA VAL A 67 -6.49 2.00 -9.54
C VAL A 67 -6.70 3.51 -9.56
N SER A 68 -7.76 3.97 -10.22
CA SER A 68 -8.27 5.34 -10.07
C SER A 68 -9.09 5.44 -8.78
N LEU A 69 -8.74 6.39 -7.93
CA LEU A 69 -9.31 6.61 -6.60
C LEU A 69 -10.33 7.74 -6.61
N HIS A 70 -11.14 7.80 -5.56
CA HIS A 70 -12.10 8.88 -5.32
C HIS A 70 -11.60 9.82 -4.21
N PRO A 71 -12.08 11.07 -4.18
CA PRO A 71 -11.95 11.93 -3.01
C PRO A 71 -12.47 11.23 -1.76
N ALA A 72 -11.70 11.32 -0.66
CA ALA A 72 -12.00 10.64 0.59
C ALA A 72 -13.35 11.06 1.20
N SER A 73 -13.80 12.29 0.93
CA SER A 73 -15.11 12.81 1.34
C SER A 73 -16.30 12.05 0.73
N HIS A 74 -16.09 11.31 -0.36
CA HIS A 74 -17.13 10.51 -1.02
C HIS A 74 -17.14 9.05 -0.56
N LEU A 75 -16.19 8.64 0.30
CA LEU A 75 -16.02 7.26 0.68
C LEU A 75 -16.84 6.89 1.92
N LYS A 76 -17.42 5.69 1.89
CA LYS A 76 -18.03 5.03 3.04
C LYS A 76 -17.19 3.80 3.41
N LEU A 77 -16.01 4.07 3.97
CA LEU A 77 -15.07 3.04 4.38
C LEU A 77 -15.46 2.47 5.76
N ASN A 78 -15.57 1.15 5.83
CA ASN A 78 -15.84 0.43 7.06
C ASN A 78 -15.06 -0.89 7.07
N PRO A 79 -14.16 -1.12 8.05
CA PRO A 79 -13.82 -0.25 9.18
C PRO A 79 -13.18 1.09 8.79
N ALA A 80 -13.12 2.02 9.74
CA ALA A 80 -12.48 3.32 9.55
C ALA A 80 -11.07 3.17 8.97
N PRO A 81 -10.66 4.04 8.03
CA PRO A 81 -9.38 3.90 7.35
C PRO A 81 -8.20 4.03 8.32
N ARG A 82 -7.20 3.16 8.17
CA ARG A 82 -5.97 3.20 8.96
C ARG A 82 -5.13 4.46 8.72
N MET A 83 -5.25 5.02 7.52
CA MET A 83 -4.50 6.19 7.09
C MET A 83 -5.45 7.20 6.46
N VAL A 84 -5.37 8.43 6.94
CA VAL A 84 -6.13 9.58 6.42
C VAL A 84 -5.34 10.24 5.31
N GLY A 85 -6.04 10.70 4.28
CA GLY A 85 -5.49 11.41 3.13
C GLY A 85 -6.62 11.72 2.14
N PRO A 86 -6.33 12.49 1.08
CA PRO A 86 -7.36 13.05 0.22
C PRO A 86 -8.02 12.02 -0.70
N HIS A 87 -7.40 10.86 -0.96
CA HIS A 87 -7.93 9.87 -1.89
C HIS A 87 -7.94 8.44 -1.31
N GLY A 88 -8.90 7.65 -1.80
CA GLY A 88 -9.05 6.24 -1.47
C GLY A 88 -10.15 5.56 -2.29
N GLY A 89 -10.54 4.36 -1.87
CA GLY A 89 -11.62 3.61 -2.50
C GLY A 89 -11.61 2.14 -2.15
N THR A 90 -12.49 1.38 -2.77
CA THR A 90 -12.66 -0.06 -2.54
C THR A 90 -12.49 -0.86 -3.83
N LEU A 91 -11.99 -2.07 -3.70
CA LEU A 91 -12.04 -3.12 -4.74
C LEU A 91 -12.53 -4.42 -4.08
N THR A 92 -12.77 -5.44 -4.90
CA THR A 92 -12.98 -6.80 -4.40
C THR A 92 -11.87 -7.70 -4.91
N ILE A 93 -11.24 -8.50 -4.05
CA ILE A 93 -10.34 -9.57 -4.47
C ILE A 93 -10.99 -10.93 -4.28
N ALA A 94 -10.97 -11.76 -5.32
CA ALA A 94 -11.44 -13.13 -5.29
C ALA A 94 -10.27 -14.09 -5.03
N VAL A 95 -10.27 -14.72 -3.87
CA VAL A 95 -9.27 -15.73 -3.47
C VAL A 95 -9.88 -17.11 -3.74
N THR A 96 -9.28 -17.87 -4.65
CA THR A 96 -9.80 -19.20 -5.04
C THR A 96 -9.10 -20.36 -4.34
N ALA A 97 -7.89 -20.13 -3.82
CA ALA A 97 -7.10 -21.13 -3.12
C ALA A 97 -6.58 -20.58 -1.78
N PRO A 98 -6.55 -21.40 -0.70
CA PRO A 98 -5.91 -20.99 0.54
C PRO A 98 -4.41 -20.77 0.32
N GLY A 99 -3.82 -19.86 1.08
CA GLY A 99 -2.38 -19.64 1.04
C GLY A 99 -1.96 -18.27 1.57
N THR A 100 -0.68 -17.99 1.41
CA THR A 100 -0.12 -16.67 1.70
C THR A 100 -0.17 -15.82 0.43
N TYR A 101 -0.75 -14.63 0.54
CA TYR A 101 -0.84 -13.66 -0.52
C TYR A 101 -0.02 -12.43 -0.15
N ARG A 102 0.88 -12.04 -1.05
CA ARG A 102 1.65 -10.81 -0.95
C ARG A 102 0.96 -9.71 -1.73
N LEU A 103 0.77 -8.57 -1.07
CA LEU A 103 0.33 -7.33 -1.71
C LEU A 103 1.54 -6.43 -1.91
N ALA A 104 1.81 -6.03 -3.14
CA ALA A 104 2.80 -5.03 -3.53
C ALA A 104 2.11 -3.70 -3.83
N LEU A 105 2.61 -2.61 -3.23
CA LEU A 105 2.01 -1.29 -3.29
C LEU A 105 2.99 -0.30 -3.93
N GLY A 106 2.50 0.48 -4.90
CA GLY A 106 3.33 1.39 -5.70
C GLY A 106 3.55 2.78 -5.10
N GLY A 107 3.03 3.06 -3.90
CA GLY A 107 3.05 4.40 -3.33
C GLY A 107 2.71 4.46 -1.84
N PRO A 108 2.73 5.67 -1.25
CA PRO A 108 2.36 5.89 0.14
C PRO A 108 0.83 5.87 0.30
N TYR A 109 0.26 4.67 0.44
CA TYR A 109 -1.15 4.45 0.80
C TYR A 109 -1.29 3.24 1.72
N SER A 110 -2.41 3.12 2.44
CA SER A 110 -2.75 1.93 3.23
C SER A 110 -3.62 0.99 2.40
N VAL A 111 -3.45 -0.32 2.63
CA VAL A 111 -4.39 -1.34 2.17
C VAL A 111 -4.84 -2.17 3.36
N ASP A 112 -6.15 -2.37 3.48
CA ASP A 112 -6.75 -3.30 4.43
C ASP A 112 -7.56 -4.33 3.64
N LEU A 113 -7.38 -5.63 3.95
CA LEU A 113 -8.22 -6.69 3.41
C LEU A 113 -9.32 -7.00 4.41
N ILE A 114 -10.58 -6.79 4.04
CA ILE A 114 -11.72 -6.90 4.96
C ILE A 114 -12.58 -8.09 4.55
N ARG A 115 -12.90 -8.95 5.52
CA ARG A 115 -13.86 -10.05 5.37
C ARG A 115 -14.80 -10.06 6.57
N ASN A 116 -16.10 -10.16 6.31
CA ASN A 116 -17.15 -10.15 7.35
C ASN A 116 -17.01 -8.94 8.31
N GLY A 117 -16.73 -7.75 7.75
CA GLY A 117 -16.57 -6.50 8.51
C GLY A 117 -15.31 -6.42 9.37
N ARG A 118 -14.37 -7.38 9.27
CA ARG A 118 -13.13 -7.39 10.05
C ARG A 118 -11.92 -7.27 9.14
N VAL A 119 -10.98 -6.43 9.55
CA VAL A 119 -9.66 -6.33 8.91
C VAL A 119 -8.89 -7.62 9.14
N THR A 120 -8.41 -8.22 8.05
CA THR A 120 -7.52 -9.36 8.04
C THR A 120 -6.13 -8.90 8.47
N ARG A 121 -5.52 -9.63 9.40
CA ARG A 121 -4.18 -9.32 9.88
C ARG A 121 -3.16 -9.48 8.75
N SER A 122 -2.33 -8.46 8.55
CA SER A 122 -1.15 -8.51 7.67
C SER A 122 0.12 -8.84 8.47
N SER A 123 1.17 -9.23 7.76
CA SER A 123 2.54 -9.11 8.26
C SER A 123 2.91 -7.64 8.49
N ALA A 124 4.07 -7.41 9.13
CA ALA A 124 4.70 -6.09 9.08
C ALA A 124 5.01 -5.72 7.62
N PRO A 125 4.86 -4.44 7.23
CA PRO A 125 5.29 -3.98 5.91
C PRO A 125 6.79 -4.20 5.73
N SER A 126 7.20 -4.64 4.54
CA SER A 126 8.59 -4.72 4.12
C SER A 126 8.84 -3.80 2.93
N PRO A 127 10.06 -3.28 2.74
CA PRO A 127 10.42 -2.55 1.53
C PRO A 127 10.24 -3.41 0.27
N GLY A 128 9.87 -2.79 -0.85
CA GLY A 128 9.89 -3.46 -2.15
C GLY A 128 11.31 -3.66 -2.70
N PRO A 129 11.47 -4.40 -3.81
CA PRO A 129 12.76 -4.56 -4.47
C PRO A 129 13.40 -3.21 -4.83
N ARG A 130 14.71 -3.06 -4.60
CA ARG A 130 15.43 -1.82 -4.94
C ARG A 130 15.27 -1.47 -6.42
N CYS A 131 15.22 -0.17 -6.69
CA CYS A 131 15.05 0.40 -8.03
C CYS A 131 13.78 -0.03 -8.77
N SER A 132 12.81 -0.64 -8.07
CA SER A 132 11.46 -0.87 -8.60
C SER A 132 10.51 0.25 -8.16
N SER A 133 9.37 0.37 -8.84
CA SER A 133 8.27 1.23 -8.37
C SER A 133 7.39 0.56 -7.31
N ILE A 134 7.78 -0.61 -6.79
CA ILE A 134 7.13 -1.22 -5.62
C ILE A 134 7.72 -0.56 -4.38
N ARG A 135 6.91 0.24 -3.68
CA ARG A 135 7.35 0.95 -2.46
C ARG A 135 7.41 0.03 -1.26
N LYS A 136 6.37 -0.79 -1.07
CA LYS A 136 6.28 -1.74 0.06
C LYS A 136 5.49 -2.98 -0.30
N THR A 137 5.75 -4.04 0.44
CA THR A 137 5.02 -5.30 0.39
C THR A 137 4.51 -5.69 1.77
N MET A 138 3.47 -6.51 1.80
CA MET A 138 2.96 -7.12 3.03
C MET A 138 2.20 -8.40 2.70
N ASP A 139 2.22 -9.35 3.63
CA ASP A 139 1.68 -10.68 3.42
C ASP A 139 0.42 -10.90 4.25
N PHE A 140 -0.51 -11.67 3.68
CA PHE A 140 -1.77 -12.06 4.31
C PHE A 140 -1.98 -13.57 4.14
N VAL A 141 -2.36 -14.25 5.23
CA VAL A 141 -2.82 -15.64 5.15
C VAL A 141 -4.31 -15.60 4.84
N LEU A 142 -4.69 -16.04 3.64
CA LEU A 142 -6.06 -15.97 3.13
C LEU A 142 -6.64 -17.36 2.92
N SER A 143 -7.95 -17.48 3.16
CA SER A 143 -8.76 -18.64 2.78
C SER A 143 -9.59 -18.29 1.54
N PRO A 144 -10.10 -19.28 0.79
CA PRO A 144 -10.98 -19.00 -0.34
C PRO A 144 -12.17 -18.12 0.04
N GLY A 145 -12.51 -17.18 -0.84
CA GLY A 145 -13.62 -16.25 -0.68
C GLY A 145 -13.31 -14.86 -1.24
N HIS A 146 -14.28 -13.95 -1.01
CA HIS A 146 -14.16 -12.55 -1.41
C HIS A 146 -13.73 -11.70 -0.23
N TYR A 147 -12.81 -10.78 -0.51
CA TYR A 147 -12.35 -9.77 0.45
C TYR A 147 -12.53 -8.39 -0.17
N THR A 148 -13.02 -7.43 0.61
CA THR A 148 -12.94 -6.02 0.23
C THR A 148 -11.49 -5.57 0.39
N VAL A 149 -10.92 -5.02 -0.67
CA VAL A 149 -9.65 -4.30 -0.61
C VAL A 149 -9.97 -2.84 -0.35
N GLN A 150 -9.70 -2.36 0.85
CA GLN A 150 -9.88 -0.96 1.22
C GLN A 150 -8.56 -0.21 1.03
N LEU A 151 -8.56 0.80 0.17
CA LEU A 151 -7.43 1.67 -0.13
C LEU A 151 -7.67 3.04 0.53
N SER A 152 -6.71 3.54 1.29
CA SER A 152 -6.86 4.84 1.95
C SER A 152 -5.57 5.61 2.10
N GLY A 153 -5.71 6.93 2.29
CA GLY A 153 -4.62 7.82 2.64
C GLY A 153 -3.69 8.19 1.49
N SER A 154 -4.11 7.99 0.24
CA SER A 154 -3.25 8.37 -0.89
C SER A 154 -3.36 9.88 -1.14
N GLU A 155 -2.21 10.54 -1.31
CA GLU A 155 -2.15 11.89 -1.88
C GLU A 155 -2.48 11.88 -3.38
N ALA A 156 -2.15 10.79 -4.07
CA ALA A 156 -2.39 10.65 -5.51
C ALA A 156 -3.82 10.18 -5.81
N GLU A 157 -4.37 10.64 -6.93
CA GLU A 157 -5.66 10.19 -7.46
C GLU A 157 -5.60 8.76 -8.04
N ASN A 158 -4.40 8.20 -8.20
CA ASN A 158 -4.23 6.83 -8.68
C ASN A 158 -3.05 6.12 -8.03
N VAL A 159 -3.22 4.83 -7.76
CA VAL A 159 -2.22 3.95 -7.12
C VAL A 159 -2.04 2.65 -7.88
N VAL A 160 -0.90 1.99 -7.69
CA VAL A 160 -0.64 0.67 -8.32
C VAL A 160 -0.65 -0.42 -7.25
N LEU A 161 -1.46 -1.44 -7.45
CA LEU A 161 -1.56 -2.60 -6.57
C LEU A 161 -1.30 -3.89 -7.36
N LEU A 162 -0.63 -4.85 -6.75
CA LEU A 162 -0.58 -6.25 -7.20
C LEU A 162 -0.81 -7.15 -5.99
N ALA A 163 -1.69 -8.13 -6.13
CA ALA A 163 -1.81 -9.23 -5.18
C ALA A 163 -1.31 -10.51 -5.86
N VAL A 164 -0.45 -11.28 -5.20
CA VAL A 164 0.10 -12.53 -5.74
C VAL A 164 0.14 -13.60 -4.66
N LYS A 165 -0.19 -14.86 -5.00
CA LYS A 165 -0.03 -16.00 -4.08
C LYS A 165 1.44 -16.41 -4.05
N VAL A 166 2.02 -16.54 -2.86
CA VAL A 166 3.45 -16.87 -2.68
C VAL A 166 3.71 -18.22 -2.00
N SER A 167 2.72 -18.82 -1.33
CA SER A 167 2.78 -20.18 -0.77
C SER A 167 1.41 -20.78 -0.66
#